data_AF-G5GJ52-F1
#
_entry.id   AF-G5GJ52-F1
#
_cell.length_a   1.000
_cell.length_b   1.000
_cell.length_c   1.000
_cell.angle_alpha   90.00
_cell.angle_beta   90.00
_cell.angle_gamma   90.00
#
_symmetry.space_group_name_H-M   'P 1'
#
loop_
_entity.id
_entity.type
_entity.pdbx_description
1 polymer ?
#
loop_
_entity_poly.entity_id
_entity_poly.type
_entity_poly.pdbx_seq_one_letter_code
_entity_poly.pdbx_strand_id
1 'polypeptide(L)'
;MKFMDNKTELEKMKAEIESKQEEKEKYEKKLVQLQNREKELRKMASLKERKKRNHRLIERGAILESFIEGASGKSNEEIKGILRKAFQKAH
;
A
#
# COMPACT_ATOMS: atom_id res chain seq x y z
N MET A 1 42.83 -28.59 37.71
CA MET A 1 42.56 -27.19 37.35
C MET A 1 41.90 -27.06 35.97
N LYS A 2 42.57 -27.41 34.86
CA LYS A 2 42.06 -27.32 33.47
C LYS A 2 40.62 -27.83 33.18
N PHE A 3 40.15 -28.89 33.85
CA PHE A 3 38.79 -29.42 33.64
C PHE A 3 37.68 -28.53 34.20
N MET A 4 37.94 -27.83 35.32
CA MET A 4 36.98 -26.88 35.90
C MET A 4 36.87 -25.64 35.02
N ASP A 5 38.01 -25.15 34.50
CA ASP A 5 38.06 -23.97 33.62
C ASP A 5 37.27 -24.20 32.32
N ASN A 6 37.41 -25.38 31.71
CA ASN A 6 36.65 -25.74 30.50
C ASN A 6 35.14 -25.84 30.77
N LYS A 7 34.72 -26.34 31.94
CA LYS A 7 33.30 -26.42 32.30
C LYS A 7 32.68 -25.03 32.42
N THR A 8 33.39 -24.09 33.04
CA THR A 8 32.94 -22.71 33.21
C THR A 8 32.82 -21.98 31.88
N GLU A 9 33.76 -22.15 30.96
CA GLU A 9 33.67 -21.57 29.61
C GLU A 9 32.49 -22.14 28.80
N LEU A 10 32.19 -23.44 28.96
CA LEU A 10 31.07 -24.09 28.29
C LEU A 10 29.71 -23.56 28.79
N GLU A 11 29.58 -23.26 30.07
CA GLU A 11 28.37 -22.63 30.61
C GLU A 11 28.20 -21.18 30.17
N LYS A 12 29.28 -20.39 30.10
CA LYS A 12 29.24 -19.03 29.54
C LYS A 12 28.79 -19.02 28.09
N MET A 13 29.35 -19.91 27.26
CA MET A 13 28.95 -20.04 25.85
C MET A 13 27.47 -20.39 25.71
N LYS A 14 26.94 -21.29 26.56
CA LYS A 14 25.51 -21.63 26.54
C LYS A 14 24.63 -20.43 26.87
N ALA A 15 24.98 -19.68 27.91
CA ALA A 15 24.25 -18.47 28.28
C ALA A 15 24.29 -17.39 27.17
N GLU A 16 25.43 -17.25 26.49
CA GLU A 16 25.55 -16.31 25.38
C GLU A 16 24.72 -16.74 24.16
N ILE A 17 24.66 -18.04 23.85
CA ILE A 17 23.81 -18.58 22.79
C ILE A 17 22.34 -18.33 23.11
N GLU A 18 21.92 -18.60 24.35
CA GLU A 18 20.53 -18.40 24.80
C GLU A 18 20.14 -16.91 24.70
N SER A 19 21.00 -16.00 25.17
CA SER A 19 20.77 -14.56 25.06
C SER A 19 20.66 -14.09 23.60
N LYS A 20 21.55 -14.57 22.71
CA LYS A 20 21.48 -14.25 21.27
C LYS A 20 20.23 -14.81 20.61
N GLN A 21 19.74 -15.97 21.05
CA GLN A 21 18.52 -16.57 20.55
C GLN A 21 17.30 -15.73 20.91
N GLU A 22 17.20 -15.27 22.16
CA GLU A 22 16.15 -14.37 22.63
C GLU A 22 16.16 -13.03 21.87
N GLU A 23 17.35 -12.45 21.66
CA GLU A 23 17.49 -11.21 20.92
C GLU A 23 17.06 -11.37 19.45
N LYS A 24 17.43 -12.50 18.83
CA LYS A 24 17.00 -12.84 17.47
C LYS A 24 15.47 -12.94 17.38
N GLU A 25 14.81 -13.66 18.29
CA GLU A 25 13.35 -13.78 18.29
C GLU A 25 12.67 -12.41 18.45
N LYS A 26 13.23 -11.54 19.30
CA LYS A 26 12.73 -10.18 19.48
C LYS A 26 12.82 -9.36 18.19
N TYR A 27 13.93 -9.45 17.46
CA TYR A 27 14.09 -8.76 16.18
C TYR A 27 13.20 -9.34 15.08
N GLU A 28 13.01 -10.66 15.02
CA GLU A 28 12.11 -11.29 14.07
C GLU A 28 10.66 -10.81 14.27
N LYS A 29 10.19 -10.74 15.51
CA LYS A 29 8.87 -10.16 15.84
C LYS A 29 8.78 -8.71 15.40
N LYS A 30 9.82 -7.90 15.65
CA LYS A 30 9.86 -6.48 15.24
C LYS A 30 9.86 -6.33 13.71
N LEU A 31 10.55 -7.20 13.00
CA LEU A 31 10.59 -7.20 11.54
C LEU A 31 9.21 -7.46 10.95
N VAL A 32 8.48 -8.45 11.45
CA VAL A 32 7.11 -8.75 11.01
C VAL A 32 6.18 -7.56 11.26
N GLN A 33 6.30 -6.89 12.41
CA GLN A 33 5.53 -5.69 12.71
C GLN A 33 5.81 -4.55 11.73
N LEU A 34 7.08 -4.30 11.42
CA LEU A 34 7.50 -3.27 10.46
C LEU A 34 6.99 -3.58 9.04
N GLN A 35 7.09 -4.83 8.60
CA GLN A 35 6.56 -5.26 7.30
C GLN A 35 5.04 -5.07 7.19
N ASN A 36 4.30 -5.36 8.27
CA ASN A 36 2.86 -5.12 8.30
C ASN A 36 2.55 -3.62 8.26
N ARG A 37 3.32 -2.79 8.98
CA ARG A 37 3.17 -1.33 8.94
C ARG A 37 3.44 -0.77 7.54
N GLU A 38 4.46 -1.27 6.86
CA GLU A 38 4.77 -0.89 5.48
C GLU A 38 3.62 -1.21 4.53
N LYS A 39 3.06 -2.43 4.61
CA LYS A 39 1.91 -2.84 3.80
C LYS A 39 0.72 -1.91 4.01
N GLU A 40 0.41 -1.56 5.25
CA GLU A 40 -0.69 -0.64 5.56
C GLU A 40 -0.43 0.77 5.01
N LEU A 41 0.79 1.30 5.14
CA LEU A 41 1.14 2.60 4.58
C LEU A 41 1.00 2.62 3.04
N ARG A 42 1.44 1.56 2.35
CA ARG A 42 1.29 1.42 0.89
C ARG A 42 -0.20 1.41 0.48
N LYS A 43 -1.04 0.69 1.21
CA LYS A 43 -2.49 0.67 0.96
C LYS A 43 -3.11 2.05 1.14
N MET A 44 -2.76 2.76 2.22
CA MET A 44 -3.28 4.10 2.51
C MET A 44 -2.88 5.11 1.44
N ALA A 45 -1.63 5.05 0.96
CA ALA A 45 -1.18 5.89 -0.15
C ALA A 45 -1.98 5.62 -1.44
N SER A 46 -2.17 4.34 -1.79
CA SER A 46 -2.98 3.94 -2.95
C SER A 46 -4.43 4.41 -2.85
N LEU A 47 -5.05 4.27 -1.67
CA LEU A 47 -6.41 4.75 -1.43
C LEU A 47 -6.53 6.27 -1.56
N LYS A 48 -5.54 7.02 -1.05
CA LYS A 48 -5.51 8.49 -1.16
C LYS A 48 -5.43 8.93 -2.63
N GLU A 49 -4.59 8.30 -3.42
CA GLU A 49 -4.48 8.59 -4.85
C GLU A 49 -5.76 8.21 -5.62
N ARG A 50 -6.37 7.07 -5.30
CA ARG A 50 -7.67 6.68 -5.87
C ARG A 50 -8.76 7.69 -5.52
N LYS A 51 -8.82 8.16 -4.27
CA LYS A 51 -9.80 9.17 -3.83
C LYS A 51 -9.61 10.49 -4.58
N LYS A 52 -8.37 10.95 -4.71
CA LYS A 52 -8.03 12.17 -5.48
C LYS A 52 -8.42 12.03 -6.96
N ARG A 53 -8.12 10.88 -7.58
CA ARG A 53 -8.52 10.58 -8.96
C ARG A 53 -10.05 10.55 -9.11
N ASN A 54 -10.76 9.87 -8.22
CA ASN A 54 -12.21 9.75 -8.29
C ASN A 54 -12.90 11.10 -8.11
N HIS A 55 -12.46 11.90 -7.14
CA HIS A 55 -12.97 13.26 -6.94
C HIS A 55 -12.80 14.10 -8.21
N ARG A 56 -11.60 14.11 -8.79
CA ARG A 56 -11.33 14.80 -10.05
C ARG A 56 -12.20 14.29 -11.22
N LEU A 57 -12.42 12.97 -11.31
CA LEU A 57 -13.24 12.40 -12.38
C LEU A 57 -14.72 12.75 -12.22
N ILE A 58 -15.24 12.80 -10.99
CA ILE A 58 -16.62 13.19 -10.70
C ILE A 58 -16.83 14.68 -11.03
N GLU A 59 -15.95 15.56 -10.55
CA GLU A 59 -16.04 16.99 -10.84
C GLU A 59 -15.97 17.27 -12.34
N ARG A 60 -15.00 16.66 -13.03
CA ARG A 60 -14.87 16.81 -14.48
C ARG A 60 -16.04 16.17 -15.23
N GLY A 61 -16.56 15.05 -14.75
CA GLY A 61 -17.76 14.41 -15.29
C GLY A 61 -18.97 15.32 -15.21
N ALA A 62 -19.22 15.92 -14.04
CA ALA A 62 -20.31 16.88 -13.84
C ALA A 62 -20.19 18.11 -14.74
N ILE A 63 -18.98 18.65 -14.90
CA ILE A 63 -18.72 19.76 -15.84
C ILE A 63 -19.05 19.33 -17.27
N LEU A 64 -18.61 18.15 -17.71
CA LEU A 64 -18.91 17.64 -19.06
C LEU A 64 -20.42 17.42 -19.27
N GLU A 65 -21.10 16.82 -18.29
CA GLU A 65 -22.55 16.62 -18.34
C GLU A 65 -23.33 17.93 -18.40
N SER A 66 -22.84 19.00 -17.76
CA SER A 66 -23.47 20.32 -17.83
C SER A 66 -23.51 20.93 -19.24
N PHE A 67 -22.63 20.49 -20.15
CA PHE A 67 -22.63 20.91 -21.55
C PHE A 67 -23.54 20.06 -22.45
N ILE A 68 -24.15 19.00 -21.92
CA ILE A 68 -24.95 18.05 -22.69
C ILE A 68 -26.40 18.16 -22.24
N GLU A 69 -27.28 18.59 -23.15
CA GLU A 69 -28.70 18.68 -22.86
C GLU A 69 -29.29 17.29 -22.56
N GLY A 70 -30.00 17.19 -21.44
CA GLY A 70 -30.59 15.93 -20.97
C GLY A 70 -29.56 14.85 -20.61
N ALA A 71 -28.31 15.22 -20.26
CA ALA A 71 -27.23 14.28 -19.95
C ALA A 71 -27.64 13.18 -18.95
N SER A 72 -28.35 13.54 -17.88
CA SER A 72 -28.77 12.61 -16.83
C SER A 72 -29.71 11.50 -17.30
N GLY A 73 -30.42 11.72 -18.42
CA GLY A 73 -31.30 10.73 -19.04
C GLY A 73 -30.62 9.87 -20.11
N LYS A 74 -29.35 10.14 -20.43
CA LYS A 74 -28.60 9.43 -21.47
C LYS A 74 -27.76 8.32 -20.87
N SER A 75 -27.66 7.22 -21.61
CA SER A 75 -26.74 6.13 -21.29
C SER A 75 -25.28 6.53 -21.51
N ASN A 76 -24.36 5.80 -20.87
CA ASN A 76 -22.92 6.02 -21.02
C ASN A 76 -22.45 5.91 -22.49
N GLU A 77 -23.05 5.02 -23.28
CA GLU A 77 -22.69 4.88 -24.70
C GLU A 77 -23.23 6.04 -25.55
N GLU A 78 -24.40 6.60 -25.24
CA GLU A 78 -24.88 7.82 -25.88
C GLU A 78 -23.99 9.03 -25.55
N ILE A 79 -23.63 9.21 -24.27
CA ILE A 79 -22.70 10.26 -23.84
C ILE A 79 -21.35 10.11 -24.56
N LYS A 80 -20.80 8.90 -24.60
CA LYS A 80 -19.55 8.60 -25.32
C LYS A 80 -19.68 8.86 -26.82
N GLY A 81 -20.82 8.57 -27.42
CA GLY A 81 -21.12 8.88 -28.82
C GLY A 81 -21.12 10.40 -29.09
N ILE A 82 -21.75 11.17 -28.21
CA ILE A 82 -21.75 12.64 -28.25
C ILE A 82 -20.32 13.17 -28.13
N LEU A 83 -19.56 12.72 -27.13
CA LEU A 83 -18.18 13.15 -26.91
C LEU A 83 -17.26 12.77 -28.08
N ARG A 84 -17.40 11.58 -28.67
CA ARG A 84 -16.62 11.19 -29.86
C ARG A 84 -16.92 12.07 -31.06
N LYS A 85 -18.17 12.51 -31.26
CA LYS A 85 -18.54 13.45 -32.32
C LYS A 85 -17.98 14.84 -32.05
N ALA A 86 -18.11 15.34 -30.82
CA ALA A 86 -17.66 16.67 -30.42
C ALA A 86 -16.12 16.81 -30.42
N PHE A 87 -15.41 15.74 -30.05
CA PHE A 87 -13.96 15.69 -29.96
C PHE A 87 -13.35 14.75 -31.01
N GLN A 88 -13.95 14.65 -32.22
CA GLN A 88 -13.32 13.93 -33.32
C GLN A 88 -11.86 14.40 -33.40
N LYS A 89 -10.91 13.47 -33.22
CA LYS A 89 -9.49 13.80 -33.33
C LYS A 89 -9.29 14.41 -34.71
N ALA A 90 -8.98 15.71 -34.75
CA ALA A 90 -8.33 16.28 -35.92
C ALA A 90 -7.06 15.45 -36.12
N HIS A 91 -7.05 14.67 -37.19
CA HIS A 91 -5.85 13.97 -37.65
C HIS A 91 -4.86 14.98 -38.21
#